data_AF-A0A9X1IBA8-F1
#
_entry.id   AF-A0A9X1IBA8-F1
#
_cell.length_a   1.000
_cell.length_b   1.000
_cell.length_c   1.000
_cell.angle_alpha   90.00
_cell.angle_beta   90.00
_cell.angle_gamma   90.00
#
_symmetry.space_group_name_H-M   'P 1'
#
loop_
_entity.id
_entity.type
_entity.pdbx_description
1 polymer ?
#
loop_
_entity_poly.entity_id
_entity_poly.type
_entity_poly.pdbx_seq_one_letter_code
_entity_poly.pdbx_strand_id
1 'polypeptide(L)' 'MDEFVAIVRLPNGLTQRVTIQSDDSGKARAMLEAQYGPGCVLTLDRPNRW' A
#
# COMPACT_ATOMS: atom_id res chain seq x y z
N MET A 1 -14.55 0.76 -6.15
CA MET A 1 -13.16 0.38 -6.40
C MET A 1 -12.35 1.61 -6.75
N ASP A 2 -11.52 2.06 -5.80
CA ASP A 2 -10.58 3.15 -5.96
C ASP A 2 -9.17 2.57 -6.17
N GLU A 3 -8.34 3.31 -6.90
CA GLU A 3 -6.91 3.03 -6.96
C GLU A 3 -6.22 3.68 -5.75
N PHE A 4 -5.27 2.96 -5.15
CA PHE A 4 -4.41 3.47 -4.09
C PHE A 4 -2.94 3.26 -4.49
N VAL A 5 -2.10 4.22 -4.13
CA VAL A 5 -0.65 4.14 -4.26
C VAL A 5 -0.08 4.01 -2.87
N ALA A 6 0.69 2.95 -2.64
CA ALA A 6 1.35 2.69 -1.38
C ALA A 6 2.87 2.64 -1.53
N ILE A 7 3.57 3.08 -0.49
CA ILE A 7 5.00 2.83 -0.32
C ILE A 7 5.14 1.70 0.69
N VAL A 8 5.70 0.58 0.27
CA VAL A 8 5.97 -0.57 1.14
C VAL A 8 7.47 -0.73 1.38
N ARG A 9 7.84 -1.11 2.60
CA ARG A 9 9.19 -1.52 2.96
C ARG A 9 9.32 -3.02 2.80
N LEU A 10 10.28 -3.42 1.97
CA LEU A 10 10.64 -4.81 1.73
C LEU A 10 11.56 -5.34 2.84
N PRO A 11 11.65 -6.67 3.02
CA PRO A 11 12.51 -7.28 4.04
C PRO A 11 14.00 -6.96 3.89
N ASN A 12 14.44 -6.63 2.67
CA ASN A 12 15.82 -6.21 2.38
C ASN A 12 16.10 -4.74 2.74
N GLY A 13 15.14 -4.03 3.35
CA GLY A 13 15.26 -2.63 3.74
C GLY A 13 14.97 -1.63 2.63
N LEU A 14 14.75 -2.08 1.39
CA LEU A 14 14.36 -1.20 0.29
C LEU A 14 12.88 -0.79 0.41
N THR A 15 12.56 0.37 -0.13
CA THR A 15 11.18 0.83 -0.28
C THR A 15 10.74 0.70 -1.73
N GLN A 16 9.53 0.20 -1.96
CA GLN A 16 8.94 0.05 -3.28
C GLN A 16 7.58 0.76 -3.32
N ARG A 17 7.33 1.47 -4.42
CA ARG A 17 6.00 2.03 -4.72
C ARG A 17 5.17 0.97 -5.43
N VAL A 18 3.98 0.72 -4.90
CA VAL A 18 3.03 -0.26 -5.42
C VAL A 18 1.67 0.39 -5.58
N THR A 19 0.93 -0.05 -6.59
CA THR A 19 -0.43 0.42 -6.86
C THR A 19 -1.39 -0.74 -6.61
N ILE A 20 -2.46 -0.49 -5.87
CA ILE A 20 -3.46 -1.50 -5.52
C ILE A 20 -4.87 -0.96 -5.72
N GLN A 21 -5.75 -1.79 -6.27
CA GLN A 21 -7.17 -1.46 -6.40
C GLN A 21 -7.94 -2.03 -5.21
N SER A 22 -8.68 -1.18 -4.51
CA SER A 22 -9.50 -1.59 -3.37
C SER A 22 -10.69 -0.66 -3.19
N ASP A 23 -11.72 -1.12 -2.48
CA ASP A 23 -12.86 -0.26 -2.16
C ASP A 23 -12.57 0.71 -1.01
N ASP A 24 -11.59 0.39 -0.16
CA ASP A 24 -11.27 1.18 1.01
C ASP A 24 -9.77 1.11 1.35
N SER A 25 -9.24 2.20 1.94
CA SER A 25 -7.84 2.28 2.37
C SER A 25 -7.45 1.24 3.42
N GLY A 26 -8.36 0.87 4.33
CA GLY A 26 -8.12 -0.17 5.32
C GLY A 26 -7.96 -1.55 4.69
N LYS A 27 -8.80 -1.87 3.70
CA LYS A 27 -8.66 -3.11 2.91
C LYS A 27 -7.38 -3.11 2.07
N ALA A 28 -7.05 -1.98 1.42
CA ALA A 28 -5.81 -1.84 0.67
C ALA A 28 -4.59 -2.10 1.56
N ARG A 29 -4.57 -1.51 2.77
CA ARG A 29 -3.52 -1.73 3.75
C ARG A 29 -3.44 -3.19 4.19
N ALA A 30 -4.57 -3.81 4.53
CA ALA A 30 -4.61 -5.21 4.96
C ALA A 30 -4.07 -6.16 3.87
N MET A 31 -4.42 -5.92 2.60
CA MET A 31 -3.90 -6.71 1.48
C MET A 31 -2.38 -6.54 1.31
N LEU A 32 -1.88 -5.31 1.43
CA LEU A 32 -0.44 -5.03 1.36
C LEU A 32 0.33 -5.67 2.52
N GLU A 33 -0.18 -5.56 3.74
CA GLU A 33 0.45 -6.18 4.91
C GLU A 33 0.39 -7.72 4.86
N ALA A 34 -0.66 -8.31 4.29
CA ALA A 34 -0.73 -9.75 4.05
C ALA A 34 0.31 -10.23 3.02
N GLN A 35 0.65 -9.39 2.05
CA GLN A 35 1.58 -9.76 0.96
C GLN A 35 3.05 -9.47 1.29
N TYR A 36 3.34 -8.35 1.95
CA TYR A 36 4.70 -7.88 2.21
C TYR A 36 5.11 -8.00 3.69
N GLY A 37 4.17 -8.30 4.58
CA GLY A 37 4.38 -8.48 6.01
C GLY A 37 3.76 -7.36 6.86
N PRO A 38 3.50 -7.63 8.16
CA PRO A 38 2.87 -6.68 9.06
C PRO A 38 3.73 -5.41 9.20
N GLY A 39 3.08 -4.24 9.11
CA GLY A 39 3.76 -2.94 9.22
C GLY A 39 4.71 -2.60 8.06
N CYS A 40 4.58 -3.26 6.91
CA CYS A 40 5.36 -2.93 5.72
C CYS A 40 4.92 -1.59 5.08
N VAL A 41 3.68 -1.16 5.28
CA VAL A 41 3.09 0.01 4.62
C VAL A 41 3.55 1.28 5.33
N LEU A 42 4.35 2.10 4.63
CA LEU A 42 4.84 3.39 5.12
C LEU A 42 3.90 4.55 4.78
N THR A 43 3.29 4.49 3.60
CA THR A 43 2.39 5.52 3.09
C THR A 43 1.33 4.86 2.22
N LEU A 44 0.10 5.36 2.26
CA LEU A 44 -1.01 4.89 1.46
C LEU A 44 -1.89 6.08 1.10
N ASP A 45 -1.89 6.43 -0.18
CA ASP A 45 -2.60 7.60 -0.71
C ASP A 45 -3.47 7.22 -1.90
N ARG A 46 -4.43 8.09 -2.23
CA ARG A 46 -5.17 7.99 -3.49
C ARG A 46 -4.41 8.77 -4.57
N PRO A 47 -4.28 8.23 -5.79
CA PRO A 47 -3.48 8.84 -6.86
C PRO A 47 -4.03 10.20 -7.32
N ASN A 48 -5.30 10.51 -7.08
CA ASN A 48 -5.98 11.69 -7.63
C ASN A 48 -6.47 12.71 -6.59
N ARG A 49 -5.72 12.92 -5.50
CA ARG A 49 -6.02 14.01 -4.56
C ARG A 49 -4.96 15.11 -4.69
N TRP A 50 -5.11 15.94 -5.73
CA TRP A 50 -4.42 17.22 -5.92
C TRP A 50 -5.40 18.35 -5.63
#